data_AF-A0A920JDD8-F1
#
_entry.id   AF-A0A920JDD8-F1
#
_cell.length_a   1.000
_cell.length_b   1.000
_cell.length_c   1.000
_cell.angle_alpha   90.00
_cell.angle_beta   90.00
_cell.angle_gamma   90.00
#
_symmetry.space_group_name_H-M   'P 1'
#
loop_
_entity.id
_entity.type
_entity.pdbx_description
1 polymer ?
#
loop_
_entity_poly.entity_id
_entity_poly.type
_entity_poly.pdbx_seq_one_letter_code
_entity_poly.pdbx_strand_id
1 'polypeptide(L)' 'MKNSKAIWTVKTECGPIREKNEDAIYPDKSGSSNLPIKAGIFDGMGGHKKGEVASLIASEGNGR' A
#
# COMPACT_ATOMS: atom_id res chain seq x y z
N MET A 1 27.12 9.68 -1.32
CA MET A 1 25.99 9.00 -1.99
C MET A 1 25.44 9.95 -3.05
N LYS A 2 25.16 9.48 -4.28
CA LYS A 2 24.46 10.30 -5.28
C LYS A 2 23.09 10.70 -4.73
N ASN A 3 22.64 11.93 -4.99
CA ASN A 3 21.28 12.40 -4.68
C ASN A 3 20.27 11.66 -5.56
N SER A 4 20.04 10.39 -5.25
CA SER A 4 19.10 9.54 -5.98
C SER A 4 17.69 9.80 -5.49
N LYS A 5 16.84 10.23 -6.41
CA LYS A 5 15.42 10.48 -6.18
C LYS A 5 14.61 9.27 -6.66
N ALA A 6 13.74 8.77 -5.80
CA ALA A 6 12.70 7.82 -6.16
C ALA A 6 11.41 8.56 -6.52
N ILE A 7 10.72 8.08 -7.54
CA ILE A 7 9.41 8.55 -7.97
C ILE A 7 8.52 7.31 -8.10
N TRP A 8 7.30 7.37 -7.58
CA TRP A 8 6.38 6.23 -7.59
C TRP A 8 4.94 6.68 -7.84
N THR A 9 4.15 5.76 -8.37
CA THR A 9 2.71 5.90 -8.58
C THR A 9 2.01 4.71 -7.95
N VAL A 10 0.86 4.95 -7.33
CA VAL A 10 0.05 3.88 -6.73
C VAL A 10 -1.34 3.86 -7.35
N LYS A 11 -1.85 2.64 -7.52
CA LYS A 11 -3.21 2.35 -7.95
C LYS A 11 -3.57 0.97 -7.42
N THR A 12 -4.78 0.83 -6.91
CA THR A 12 -5.34 -0.46 -6.48
C THR A 12 -6.74 -0.62 -7.06
N GLU A 13 -7.19 -1.86 -7.20
CA GLU A 13 -8.47 -2.23 -7.82
C GLU A 13 -9.09 -3.41 -7.08
N CYS A 14 -10.42 -3.49 -7.01
CA CYS A 14 -11.15 -4.43 -6.16
C CYS A 14 -11.36 -5.82 -6.79
N GLY A 15 -11.21 -5.92 -8.11
CA GLY A 15 -11.59 -7.05 -8.92
C GLY A 15 -13.10 -7.10 -9.22
N PRO A 16 -13.52 -7.91 -10.19
CA PRO A 16 -14.90 -7.92 -10.69
C PRO A 16 -15.91 -8.64 -9.77
N ILE A 17 -15.44 -9.41 -8.78
CA ILE A 17 -16.28 -10.31 -7.97
C ILE A 17 -16.57 -9.73 -6.57
N ARG A 18 -15.68 -8.89 -6.04
CA ARG A 18 -15.77 -8.40 -4.65
C ARG A 18 -16.46 -7.04 -4.59
N GLU A 19 -17.18 -6.78 -3.49
CA GLU A 19 -17.80 -5.45 -3.25
C GLU A 19 -16.82 -4.40 -2.69
N LYS A 20 -15.70 -4.84 -2.09
CA LYS A 20 -14.70 -3.96 -1.45
C LYS A 20 -13.30 -4.48 -1.68
N ASN A 21 -12.37 -3.53 -1.85
CA ASN A 21 -10.96 -3.80 -2.00
C ASN A 21 -10.36 -4.14 -0.62
N GLU A 22 -9.69 -5.28 -0.53
CA GLU A 22 -9.03 -5.74 0.70
C GLU A 22 -7.51 -5.44 0.68
N ASP A 23 -7.00 -4.90 -0.43
CA ASP A 23 -5.58 -4.57 -0.60
C ASP A 23 -5.25 -3.20 0.01
N ALA A 24 -4.08 -3.11 0.65
CA ALA A 24 -3.50 -1.85 1.09
C ALA A 24 -2.12 -1.63 0.46
N ILE A 25 -1.74 -0.36 0.32
CA ILE A 25 -0.45 0.06 -0.23
C ILE A 25 0.16 1.12 0.69
N TYR A 26 1.48 1.09 0.86
CA TYR A 26 2.26 2.16 1.49
C TYR A 26 3.40 2.60 0.56
N PRO A 27 3.61 3.93 0.34
CA PRO A 27 2.69 5.01 0.64
C PRO A 27 1.39 4.86 -0.16
N ASP A 28 0.25 5.29 0.39
CA ASP A 28 -1.06 5.20 -0.25
C ASP A 28 -1.28 6.26 -1.35
N LYS A 29 -0.26 7.12 -1.59
CA LYS A 29 -0.28 8.20 -2.58
C LYS A 29 0.97 8.18 -3.44
N SER A 30 0.78 8.49 -4.72
CA SER A 30 1.85 8.73 -5.68
C SER A 30 2.71 9.90 -5.23
N GLY A 31 4.01 9.84 -5.49
CA GLY A 31 4.92 10.85 -4.98
C GLY A 31 6.37 10.66 -5.39
N SER A 32 7.25 11.39 -4.71
CA SER A 32 8.68 11.28 -4.90
C SER A 32 9.43 11.66 -3.62
N SER A 33 10.60 11.05 -3.39
CA SER A 33 11.46 11.32 -2.24
C SER A 33 12.91 10.96 -2.56
N ASN A 34 13.84 11.43 -1.74
CA ASN A 34 15.23 10.94 -1.80
C ASN A 34 15.30 9.54 -1.20
N LEU A 35 16.23 8.72 -1.70
CA LEU A 35 16.49 7.41 -1.12
C LEU A 35 17.10 7.51 0.30
N PRO A 36 16.82 6.55 1.20
CA PRO A 36 15.97 5.37 0.99
C PRO A 36 14.47 5.70 1.09
N ILE A 37 13.65 4.91 0.39
CA ILE A 37 12.19 4.93 0.55
C ILE A 37 11.71 3.60 1.15
N LYS A 38 10.63 3.66 1.92
CA LYS A 38 9.90 2.49 2.41
C LYS A 38 8.61 2.37 1.60
N ALA A 39 8.38 1.19 1.03
CA ALA A 39 7.18 0.90 0.26
C ALA A 39 6.72 -0.54 0.51
N GLY A 40 5.41 -0.79 0.43
CA GLY A 40 4.82 -2.11 0.68
C GLY A 40 3.46 -2.27 0.02
N ILE A 41 3.14 -3.52 -0.33
CA ILE A 41 1.84 -3.97 -0.86
C ILE A 41 1.36 -5.07 0.08
N PHE A 42 0.11 -4.97 0.53
CA PHE A 42 -0.48 -5.86 1.52
C PHE A 42 -1.78 -6.43 0.98
N ASP A 43 -1.81 -7.73 0.69
CA ASP A 43 -3.01 -8.45 0.27
C ASP A 43 -3.84 -8.80 1.53
N GLY A 44 -5.06 -8.28 1.57
CA GLY A 44 -6.01 -8.60 2.63
C GLY A 44 -6.68 -9.94 2.35
N MET A 45 -6.25 -11.00 3.03
CA MET A 45 -6.91 -12.31 2.98
C MET A 45 -7.83 -12.49 4.19
N GLY A 46 -9.16 -12.57 3.97
CA GLY A 46 -10.10 -12.87 5.08
C GLY A 46 -11.56 -12.55 4.83
N GLY A 47 -11.90 -11.98 3.67
CA GLY A 47 -13.26 -11.55 3.35
C GLY A 47 -13.61 -10.22 4.02
N HIS A 48 -14.74 -9.65 3.57
CA HIS A 48 -15.17 -8.25 3.67
C HIS A 48 -14.85 -7.42 4.92
N LYS A 49 -14.68 -8.02 6.11
CA LYS A 49 -14.43 -7.28 7.35
C LYS A 49 -13.07 -7.53 7.99
N LYS A 50 -12.37 -8.62 7.63
CA LYS A 50 -11.13 -9.02 8.30
C LYS A 50 -9.89 -8.87 7.40
N GLY A 51 -10.04 -9.03 6.08
CA GLY A 51 -8.93 -8.85 5.12
C GLY A 51 -8.43 -7.40 5.08
N GLU A 52 -9.35 -6.45 4.87
CA GLU A 52 -9.07 -5.00 4.82
C GLU A 52 -8.37 -4.49 6.10
N VAL A 53 -8.81 -4.93 7.28
CA VAL A 53 -8.23 -4.46 8.55
C VAL A 53 -6.79 -4.92 8.71
N ALA A 54 -6.46 -6.14 8.29
CA ALA A 54 -5.11 -6.68 8.39
C ALA A 54 -4.12 -5.95 7.47
N SER A 55 -4.51 -5.73 6.21
CA SER A 55 -3.68 -5.02 5.23
C SER A 55 -3.50 -3.54 5.59
N LEU A 56 -4.54 -2.88 6.13
CA LEU A 56 -4.46 -1.50 6.63
C LEU A 56 -3.47 -1.37 7.79
N ILE A 57 -3.56 -2.22 8.81
CA ILE A 57 -2.65 -2.18 9.97
C ILE A 57 -1.19 -2.38 9.52
N ALA A 58 -0.96 -3.27 8.56
CA ALA A 58 0.37 -3.52 8.00
C ALA A 58 0.90 -2.31 7.20
N SER A 59 0.04 -1.61 6.47
CA SER A 59 0.37 -0.37 5.77
C SER A 59 0.69 0.76 6.76
N GLU A 60 -0.13 0.96 7.80
CA GLU A 60 0.08 1.98 8.83
C GLU A 60 1.38 1.77 9.63
N GLY A 61 1.71 0.50 9.94
CA GLY A 61 2.97 0.15 10.61
C GLY A 61 4.21 0.55 9.81
N ASN A 62 4.10 0.71 8.50
CA ASN A 62 5.19 1.18 7.65
C ASN A 62 5.36 2.71 7.66
N GLY A 63 4.37 3.46 8.14
CA GLY A 63 4.49 4.91 8.39
C GLY A 63 5.17 5.29 9.72
N ARG A 64 5.47 4.31 10.59
CA ARG A 64 6.27 4.46 11.80
C ARG A 64 7.74 4.12 11.55
#